data_AF-A0A0U1D7T2-F1
#
_entry.id   AF-A0A0U1D7T2-F1
#
_cell.length_a   1.000
_cell.length_b   1.000
_cell.length_c   1.000
_cell.angle_alpha   90.00
_cell.angle_beta   90.00
_cell.angle_gamma   90.00
#
_symmetry.space_group_name_H-M   'P 1'
#
loop_
_entity.id
_entity.type
_entity.pdbx_description
1 polymer ?
#
loop_
_entity_poly.entity_id
_entity_poly.type
_entity_poly.pdbx_seq_one_letter_code
_entity_poly.pdbx_strand_id
1 'polypeptide(L)' 'MRETTSINEIRTAIRELSARADLARKEGRHDDAAEIEQRIAGFRAELSRRP' A
#
# COMPACT_ATOMS: atom_id res chain seq x y z
N MET A 1 17.68 7.31 -14.63
CA MET A 1 17.03 8.30 -13.75
C MET A 1 15.75 7.67 -13.20
N ARG A 2 15.81 6.97 -12.06
CA ARG A 2 14.67 6.19 -11.52
C ARG A 2 14.67 6.19 -9.99
N GLU A 3 14.79 7.33 -9.32
CA GLU A 3 14.90 7.33 -7.86
C GLU A 3 14.17 8.50 -7.19
N THR A 4 13.01 8.86 -7.71
CA THR A 4 12.04 9.65 -6.96
C THR A 4 10.67 9.05 -7.19
N THR A 5 10.37 7.94 -6.51
CA THR A 5 8.98 7.50 -6.34
C THR A 5 8.24 8.68 -5.72
N SER A 6 7.47 9.37 -6.54
CA SER A 6 6.80 10.61 -6.13
C SER A 6 5.72 10.28 -5.11
N ILE A 7 5.38 11.22 -4.23
CA ILE A 7 4.28 11.05 -3.26
C ILE A 7 2.99 10.60 -3.97
N ASN A 8 2.75 11.10 -5.19
CA ASN A 8 1.63 10.64 -6.02
C ASN A 8 1.73 9.17 -6.43
N GLU A 9 2.92 8.66 -6.78
CA GLU A 9 3.12 7.23 -7.08
C GLU A 9 2.93 6.37 -5.83
N ILE A 10 3.41 6.82 -4.67
CA ILE A 10 3.19 6.12 -3.40
C ILE A 10 1.68 6.05 -3.07
N ARG A 11 0.94 7.14 -3.27
CA ARG A 11 -0.52 7.17 -3.09
C ARG A 11 -1.25 6.25 -4.07
N THR A 12 -0.83 6.22 -5.33
CA THR A 12 -1.38 5.31 -6.34
C THR A 12 -1.12 3.86 -5.94
N ALA A 13 0.11 3.52 -5.57
CA ALA A 13 0.49 2.19 -5.09
C ALA A 13 -0.32 1.76 -3.85
N ILE A 14 -0.51 2.66 -2.87
CA ILE A 14 -1.36 2.40 -1.70
C ILE A 14 -2.79 2.05 -2.14
N ARG A 15 -3.35 2.78 -3.10
CA ARG A 15 -4.73 2.56 -3.57
C ARG A 15 -4.87 1.23 -4.29
N GLU A 16 -3.90 0.86 -5.13
CA GLU A 16 -3.87 -0.43 -5.82
C GLU A 16 -3.71 -1.60 -4.84
N LEU A 17 -2.78 -1.47 -3.88
CA LEU A 17 -2.58 -2.44 -2.81
C LEU A 17 -3.85 -2.59 -1.96
N SER A 18 -4.51 -1.48 -1.62
CA SER A 18 -5.74 -1.52 -0.83
C SER A 18 -6.87 -2.25 -1.55
N ALA A 19 -7.01 -2.09 -2.86
CA ALA A 19 -7.98 -2.85 -3.66
C ALA A 19 -7.66 -4.34 -3.67
N ARG A 20 -6.37 -4.70 -3.72
CA ARG A 20 -5.90 -6.09 -3.69
C ARG A 20 -6.12 -6.74 -2.31
N ALA A 21 -5.90 -5.99 -1.23
CA ALA A 21 -6.22 -6.44 0.13
C ALA A 21 -7.72 -6.68 0.31
N ASP A 22 -8.58 -5.78 -0.19
CA ASP A 22 -10.03 -5.94 -0.12
C ASP A 22 -10.51 -7.18 -0.88
N LEU A 23 -9.93 -7.43 -2.06
CA LEU A 23 -10.18 -8.65 -2.83
C LEU A 23 -9.74 -9.90 -2.05
N ALA A 24 -8.52 -9.89 -1.48
CA ALA A 24 -8.01 -10.98 -0.69
C ALA A 24 -8.89 -11.28 0.53
N ARG A 25 -9.41 -10.25 1.23
CA ARG A 25 -10.39 -10.42 2.31
C ARG A 25 -11.69 -11.07 1.82
N LYS A 26 -12.21 -10.63 0.67
CA LYS A 26 -13.42 -11.23 0.06
C LYS A 26 -13.23 -12.69 -0.33
N GLU A 27 -12.03 -13.08 -0.74
CA GLU A 27 -11.70 -14.46 -1.06
C GLU A 27 -11.31 -15.32 0.17
N GLY A 28 -11.41 -14.77 1.39
CA GLY A 28 -11.03 -15.46 2.62
C GLY A 28 -9.52 -15.57 2.84
N ARG A 29 -8.71 -14.93 1.97
CA ARG A 29 -7.24 -14.86 2.06
C ARG A 29 -6.82 -13.74 3.01
N HIS A 30 -7.17 -13.89 4.28
CA HIS A 30 -6.92 -12.86 5.31
C HIS A 30 -5.43 -12.63 5.56
N ASP A 31 -4.61 -13.67 5.40
CA ASP A 31 -3.14 -13.57 5.55
C ASP A 31 -2.52 -12.66 4.48
N ASP A 32 -2.91 -12.87 3.22
CA ASP A 32 -2.51 -12.03 2.07
C ASP A 32 -2.96 -10.59 2.25
N ALA A 33 -4.21 -10.39 2.72
CA ALA A 33 -4.72 -9.06 3.05
C ALA A 33 -3.92 -8.38 4.18
N ALA A 34 -3.57 -9.11 5.24
CA ALA A 34 -2.81 -8.58 6.37
C ALA A 34 -1.41 -8.14 5.94
N GLU A 35 -0.72 -8.94 5.12
CA GLU A 35 0.59 -8.60 4.56
C GLU A 35 0.53 -7.34 3.69
N ILE A 36 -0.50 -7.22 2.85
CA ILE A 36 -0.70 -6.05 2.00
C ILE A 36 -1.00 -4.80 2.85
N GLU A 37 -1.83 -4.92 3.89
CA GLU A 37 -2.16 -3.81 4.79
C GLU A 37 -0.94 -3.36 5.63
N GLN A 38 -0.09 -4.28 6.08
CA GLN A 38 1.20 -3.94 6.71
C GLN A 38 2.10 -3.14 5.77
N ARG A 39 2.15 -3.53 4.49
CA ARG A 39 2.95 -2.83 3.48
C ARG A 39 2.42 -1.42 3.20
N ILE A 40 1.09 -1.26 3.14
CA ILE A 40 0.42 0.04 3.03
C ILE A 40 0.75 0.93 4.23
N ALA A 41 0.76 0.38 5.44
CA ALA A 41 1.11 1.12 6.65
C ALA A 41 2.54 1.68 6.57
N GLY A 42 3.50 0.91 6.06
CA GLY A 42 4.87 1.37 5.79
C GLY A 42 4.90 2.56 4.82
N PHE A 43 4.17 2.48 3.70
CA PHE A 43 4.08 3.59 2.76
C PHE A 43 3.41 4.84 3.36
N ARG A 44 2.37 4.68 4.18
CA ARG A 44 1.73 5.82 4.87
C ARG A 44 2.66 6.46 5.89
N ALA A 45 3.46 5.67 6.60
CA ALA A 45 4.47 6.18 7.53
C ALA A 45 5.56 6.98 6.79
N GLU A 46 6.00 6.51 5.62
CA GLU A 46 6.95 7.24 4.78
C GLU A 46 6.35 8.56 4.23
N LEU A 47 5.08 8.54 3.81
CA LEU A 47 4.35 9.75 3.45
C LEU A 47 4.23 10.74 4.62
N SER A 48 3.97 10.24 5.83
CA SER A 48 3.84 11.10 7.01
C SER A 48 5.18 11.69 7.48
N ARG A 49 6.31 11.07 7.12
CA ARG A 49 7.66 11.60 7.40
C ARG A 49 8.11 12.68 6.41
N ARG A 50 7.45 12.80 5.25
CA ARG A 50 7.77 13.82 4.24
C ARG A 50 6.71 14.93 4.32
N PRO A 51 7.06 16.11 4.87
CA PRO A 51 6.12 17.23 5.05
C PRO A 51 5.62 17.81 3.72
#